data_AF-A0A2H6GZG4-F1
#
_entry.id   AF-A0A2H6GZG4-F1
#
_cell.length_a   1.000
_cell.length_b   1.000
_cell.length_c   1.000
_cell.angle_alpha   90.00
_cell.angle_beta   90.00
_cell.angle_gamma   90.00
#
_symmetry.space_group_name_H-M   'P 1'
#
loop_
_entity.id
_entity.type
_entity.pdbx_description
1 polymer ?
#
loop_
_entity_poly.entity_id
_entity_poly.type
_entity_poly.pdbx_seq_one_letter_code
_entity_poly.pdbx_strand_id
1 'polypeptide(L)'
;MTTDWHNIFKVKLSNITDSSMDKHDVVKLLLVRKLRYKYRRKKDWIRVYTEFDLDNGLKCDVYFEDLKTKSVIIYELQKEYSNKWLEEKTIKYEELKVPFFKTVDFIPIDLGDFTENIWEINKELEKYIV
;
A
#
# COMPACT_ATOMS: atom_id res chain seq x y z
N MET A 1 7.18 -18.39 -2.33
CA MET A 1 6.99 -17.22 -1.44
C MET A 1 6.43 -17.72 -0.11
N THR A 2 7.09 -17.41 1.02
CA THR A 2 6.69 -17.87 2.36
C THR A 2 5.85 -16.78 3.03
N THR A 3 4.67 -17.12 3.56
CA THR A 3 3.81 -16.14 4.24
C THR A 3 4.43 -15.71 5.57
N ASP A 4 4.76 -14.42 5.71
CA ASP A 4 5.27 -13.85 6.96
C ASP A 4 4.11 -13.51 7.91
N TRP A 5 3.71 -14.50 8.71
CA TRP A 5 2.63 -14.37 9.69
C TRP A 5 2.92 -13.37 10.82
N HIS A 6 4.19 -13.09 11.12
CA HIS A 6 4.57 -12.24 12.26
C HIS A 6 4.46 -10.76 11.94
N ASN A 7 4.58 -10.38 10.67
CA ASN A 7 4.56 -8.99 10.23
C ASN A 7 3.27 -8.58 9.51
N ILE A 8 2.28 -9.48 9.42
CA ILE A 8 0.96 -9.14 8.88
C ILE A 8 0.35 -8.01 9.72
N PHE A 9 -0.10 -6.95 9.03
CA PHE A 9 -0.66 -5.72 9.59
C PHE A 9 0.29 -4.83 10.39
N LYS A 10 1.58 -5.18 10.51
CA LYS A 10 2.57 -4.25 11.07
C LYS A 10 2.90 -3.18 10.03
N VAL A 11 2.98 -1.94 10.50
CA VAL A 11 3.44 -0.81 9.70
C VAL A 11 4.91 -0.63 9.95
N LYS A 12 5.73 -0.84 8.93
CA LYS A 12 7.15 -0.49 8.93
C LYS A 12 7.25 1.01 8.66
N LEU A 13 8.01 1.68 9.52
CA LEU A 13 8.32 3.09 9.35
C LEU A 13 9.46 3.22 8.35
N SER A 14 9.33 4.23 7.50
CA SER A 14 10.39 4.72 6.67
C SER A 14 11.55 5.22 7.56
N ASN A 15 12.75 5.36 6.99
CA ASN A 15 13.96 5.72 7.73
C ASN A 15 13.73 6.68 8.93
N ILE A 16 13.87 6.16 10.16
CA ILE A 16 13.46 6.84 11.41
C ILE A 16 14.25 8.14 11.65
N THR A 17 15.38 8.32 10.98
CA THR A 17 16.21 9.53 11.10
C THR A 17 15.84 10.65 10.12
N ASP A 18 14.93 10.40 9.16
CA ASP A 18 14.54 11.35 8.13
C ASP A 18 13.11 11.83 8.33
N SER A 19 12.95 12.98 9.00
CA SER A 19 11.65 13.60 9.26
C SER A 19 10.89 13.98 8.00
N SER A 20 11.54 14.03 6.83
CA SER A 20 10.81 14.24 5.58
C SER A 20 9.82 13.10 5.32
N MET A 21 10.03 11.91 5.90
CA MET A 21 9.18 10.73 5.70
C MET A 21 7.99 10.67 6.66
N ASP A 22 7.84 11.60 7.60
CA ASP A 22 6.76 11.57 8.59
C ASP A 22 5.37 11.53 7.94
N LYS A 23 5.16 12.36 6.91
CA LYS A 23 3.89 12.37 6.15
C LYS A 23 3.64 11.04 5.46
N HIS A 24 4.66 10.45 4.86
CA HIS A 24 4.57 9.12 4.22
C HIS A 24 4.15 8.06 5.23
N ASP A 25 4.79 8.04 6.39
CA ASP A 25 4.48 7.08 7.46
C ASP A 25 3.08 7.28 8.06
N VAL A 26 2.65 8.53 8.24
CA VAL A 26 1.28 8.86 8.69
C VAL A 26 0.25 8.35 7.68
N VAL A 27 0.43 8.64 6.39
CA VAL A 27 -0.50 8.20 5.35
C VAL A 27 -0.52 6.68 5.26
N LYS A 28 0.65 6.02 5.28
CA LYS A 28 0.78 4.55 5.29
C LYS A 28 0.04 3.92 6.47
N LEU A 29 0.22 4.45 7.68
CA LEU A 29 -0.45 3.99 8.89
C LEU A 29 -1.98 4.12 8.79
N LEU A 30 -2.46 5.27 8.35
CA LEU A 30 -3.90 5.52 8.19
C LEU A 30 -4.52 4.60 7.14
N LEU A 31 -3.83 4.36 6.02
CA LEU A 31 -4.25 3.44 4.97
C LEU A 31 -4.42 2.01 5.50
N VAL A 32 -3.40 1.46 6.17
CA VAL A 32 -3.45 0.12 6.79
C VAL A 32 -4.57 0.02 7.82
N ARG A 33 -4.74 1.05 8.66
CA ARG A 33 -5.82 1.12 9.65
C ARG A 33 -7.20 1.04 8.98
N LYS A 34 -7.42 1.78 7.88
CA LYS A 34 -8.69 1.79 7.14
C LYS A 34 -8.99 0.45 6.49
N LEU A 35 -8.03 -0.15 5.79
CA LEU A 35 -8.18 -1.48 5.20
C LEU A 35 -8.58 -2.50 6.27
N ARG A 36 -7.88 -2.52 7.41
CA ARG A 36 -8.21 -3.41 8.52
C ARG A 36 -9.58 -3.13 9.12
N TYR A 37 -10.00 -1.87 9.21
CA TYR A 37 -11.31 -1.49 9.75
C TYR A 37 -12.46 -1.89 8.82
N LYS A 38 -12.30 -1.73 7.51
CA LYS A 38 -13.26 -2.15 6.48
C LYS A 38 -13.52 -3.66 6.55
N TYR A 39 -12.45 -4.44 6.70
CA TYR A 39 -12.52 -5.90 6.76
C TYR A 39 -12.55 -6.45 8.20
N ARG A 40 -12.90 -5.63 9.21
CA ARG A 40 -12.81 -6.02 10.64
C ARG A 40 -13.59 -7.28 11.03
N ARG A 41 -14.65 -7.62 10.28
CA ARG A 41 -15.47 -8.83 10.48
C ARG A 41 -15.01 -10.04 9.63
N LYS A 42 -14.05 -9.83 8.74
CA LYS A 42 -13.56 -10.77 7.72
C LYS A 42 -12.02 -10.76 7.68
N LYS A 43 -11.38 -10.65 8.84
CA LYS A 43 -9.93 -10.44 8.95
C LYS A 43 -9.13 -11.57 8.30
N ASP A 44 -9.66 -12.79 8.35
CA ASP A 44 -9.01 -13.97 7.76
C ASP A 44 -9.06 -13.98 6.23
N TRP A 45 -9.82 -13.07 5.61
CA TRP A 45 -9.88 -12.92 4.16
C TRP A 45 -8.86 -11.92 3.64
N ILE A 46 -8.18 -11.19 4.50
CA ILE A 46 -7.23 -10.17 4.07
C ILE A 46 -5.86 -10.39 4.66
N ARG A 47 -4.84 -9.96 3.92
CA ARG A 47 -3.50 -9.75 4.45
C ARG A 47 -3.03 -8.38 4.01
N VAL A 48 -2.37 -7.67 4.91
CA VAL A 48 -1.77 -6.37 4.61
C VAL A 48 -0.33 -6.44 5.06
N TYR A 49 0.59 -6.15 4.16
CA TYR A 49 2.01 -6.05 4.44
C TYR A 49 2.44 -4.62 4.12
N THR A 50 3.42 -4.12 4.85
CA THR A 50 4.06 -2.86 4.51
C THR A 50 5.50 -3.11 4.13
N GLU A 51 6.00 -2.34 3.17
CA GLU A 51 7.39 -2.46 2.72
C GLU A 51 7.73 -3.91 2.34
N PHE A 52 6.89 -4.48 1.47
CA PHE A 52 6.95 -5.87 1.04
C PHE A 52 7.76 -5.99 -0.25
N ASP A 53 8.74 -6.90 -0.25
CA ASP A 53 9.58 -7.19 -1.41
C ASP A 53 8.83 -8.12 -2.38
N LEU A 54 8.74 -7.69 -3.63
CA LEU A 54 8.08 -8.38 -4.73
C LEU A 54 9.11 -9.14 -5.56
N ASP A 55 8.65 -10.16 -6.28
CA ASP A 55 9.53 -11.05 -7.06
C ASP A 55 10.31 -10.34 -8.18
N ASN A 56 9.83 -9.19 -8.65
CA ASN A 56 10.52 -8.34 -9.63
C ASN A 56 11.56 -7.38 -8.99
N GLY A 57 11.89 -7.57 -7.71
CA GLY A 57 12.83 -6.74 -6.97
C GLY A 57 12.27 -5.37 -6.54
N LEU A 58 10.98 -5.11 -6.79
CA LEU A 58 10.32 -3.93 -6.25
C LEU A 58 9.99 -4.11 -4.78
N LYS A 59 10.00 -2.99 -4.05
CA LYS A 59 9.49 -2.91 -2.69
C LYS A 59 8.37 -1.90 -2.67
N CYS A 60 7.17 -2.33 -2.32
CA CYS A 60 5.99 -1.46 -2.28
C CYS A 60 5.66 -0.99 -0.86
N ASP A 61 4.99 0.16 -0.76
CA ASP A 61 4.66 0.74 0.54
C ASP A 61 3.61 -0.06 1.31
N VAL A 62 2.48 -0.39 0.65
CA VAL A 62 1.45 -1.26 1.21
C VAL A 62 1.02 -2.29 0.18
N TYR A 63 1.14 -3.56 0.55
CA TYR A 63 0.68 -4.71 -0.23
C TYR A 63 -0.55 -5.31 0.42
N PHE A 64 -1.67 -5.34 -0.30
CA PHE A 64 -2.95 -5.86 0.17
C PHE A 64 -3.36 -7.10 -0.63
N GLU A 65 -3.70 -8.17 0.07
CA GLU A 65 -4.29 -9.38 -0.52
C GLU A 65 -5.75 -9.52 -0.05
N ASP A 66 -6.69 -9.74 -0.97
CA ASP A 66 -8.01 -10.29 -0.67
C ASP A 66 -8.03 -11.77 -1.10
N LEU A 67 -7.98 -12.64 -0.10
CA LEU A 67 -7.92 -14.09 -0.25
C LEU A 67 -9.23 -14.70 -0.76
N LYS A 68 -10.35 -13.97 -0.60
CA LYS A 68 -11.66 -14.42 -1.07
C LYS A 68 -11.82 -14.16 -2.55
N THR A 69 -11.53 -12.95 -3.02
CA THR A 69 -11.64 -12.58 -4.44
C THR A 69 -10.43 -13.06 -5.25
N LYS A 70 -9.31 -13.35 -4.57
CA LYS A 70 -8.00 -13.59 -5.19
C LYS A 70 -7.50 -12.36 -5.92
N SER A 71 -7.69 -11.16 -5.35
CA SER A 71 -7.12 -9.91 -5.88
C SER A 71 -5.98 -9.40 -4.99
N VAL A 72 -5.00 -8.78 -5.62
CA VAL A 72 -3.93 -8.03 -4.96
C VAL A 72 -4.06 -6.57 -5.31
N ILE A 73 -3.86 -5.69 -4.34
CA ILE A 73 -3.72 -4.25 -4.57
C ILE A 73 -2.40 -3.79 -3.97
N ILE A 74 -1.63 -3.08 -4.78
CA ILE A 74 -0.34 -2.50 -4.40
C ILE A 74 -0.52 -0.98 -4.33
N TYR A 75 -0.26 -0.42 -3.16
CA TYR A 75 -0.27 1.03 -2.96
C TYR A 75 1.17 1.55 -2.89
N GLU A 76 1.46 2.61 -3.66
CA GLU A 76 2.74 3.32 -3.62
C GLU A 76 2.50 4.79 -3.25
N LEU A 77 3.17 5.26 -2.21
CA LEU A 77 3.10 6.62 -1.70
C LEU A 77 4.30 7.41 -2.24
N GLN A 78 4.04 8.44 -3.04
CA GLN A 78 5.08 9.16 -3.75
C GLN A 78 5.01 10.66 -3.47
N LYS A 79 6.14 11.26 -3.06
CA LYS A 79 6.26 12.73 -2.88
C LYS A 79 6.45 13.45 -4.21
N GLU A 80 7.34 12.93 -5.05
CA GLU A 80 7.62 13.48 -6.37
C GLU A 80 6.83 12.68 -7.41
N TYR A 81 5.53 12.94 -7.46
CA TYR A 81 4.65 12.30 -8.42
C TYR A 81 4.82 12.96 -9.78
N SER A 82 5.27 12.19 -10.77
CA SER A 82 5.40 12.66 -12.16
C SER A 82 4.78 11.66 -13.11
N ASN A 83 4.34 12.13 -14.29
CA ASN A 83 3.82 11.25 -15.33
C ASN A 83 4.85 10.20 -15.74
N LYS A 84 6.13 10.56 -15.80
CA LYS A 84 7.22 9.62 -16.09
C LYS A 84 7.33 8.53 -15.02
N TRP A 85 7.30 8.91 -13.74
CA TRP A 85 7.32 7.93 -12.64
C TRP A 85 6.10 7.00 -12.70
N LEU A 86 4.92 7.55 -13.00
CA LEU A 86 3.68 6.79 -13.10
C LEU A 86 3.73 5.78 -14.26
N GLU A 87 4.20 6.20 -15.43
CA GLU A 87 4.38 5.32 -16.59
C GLU A 87 5.36 4.20 -16.28
N GLU A 88 6.53 4.53 -15.71
CA GLU A 88 7.54 3.54 -15.32
C GLU A 88 7.00 2.53 -14.30
N LYS A 89 6.24 2.98 -13.30
CA LYS A 89 5.65 2.10 -12.28
C LYS A 89 4.54 1.23 -12.86
N THR A 90 3.67 1.81 -13.69
CA THR A 90 2.60 1.06 -14.36
C THR A 90 3.16 -0.11 -15.14
N ILE A 91 4.18 0.11 -15.99
CA ILE A 91 4.84 -0.95 -16.76
C ILE A 91 5.38 -2.05 -15.83
N LYS A 92 6.09 -1.66 -14.77
CA LYS A 92 6.69 -2.65 -13.84
C LYS A 92 5.65 -3.49 -13.09
N TYR A 93 4.47 -2.93 -12.82
CA TYR A 93 3.39 -3.62 -12.13
C TYR A 93 2.47 -4.42 -13.06
N GLU A 94 2.29 -4.00 -14.31
CA GLU A 94 1.52 -4.75 -15.33
C GLU A 94 2.12 -6.14 -15.59
N GLU A 95 3.46 -6.27 -15.53
CA GLU A 95 4.15 -7.54 -15.73
C GLU A 95 4.15 -8.44 -14.48
N LEU A 96 3.74 -7.92 -13.32
CA LEU A 96 3.82 -8.63 -12.06
C LEU A 96 2.74 -9.72 -11.98
N LYS A 97 3.20 -10.97 -11.84
CA LYS A 97 2.33 -12.12 -11.58
C LYS A 97 2.47 -12.54 -10.12
N VAL A 98 1.36 -12.49 -9.38
CA VAL A 98 1.31 -13.03 -8.02
C VAL A 98 0.69 -14.43 -8.07
N PRO A 99 1.42 -15.49 -7.67
CA PRO A 99 0.91 -16.85 -7.67
C PRO A 99 -0.41 -16.97 -6.88
N PHE A 100 -1.38 -17.71 -7.42
CA PHE A 100 -2.70 -17.95 -6.83
C PHE A 100 -3.66 -16.75 -6.77
N PHE A 101 -3.24 -15.58 -7.28
CA PHE A 101 -4.09 -14.41 -7.45
C PHE A 101 -4.48 -14.22 -8.92
N LYS A 102 -5.67 -13.65 -9.13
CA LYS A 102 -6.28 -13.41 -10.44
C LYS A 102 -5.95 -12.03 -10.97
N THR A 103 -5.93 -11.03 -10.09
CA THR A 103 -5.67 -9.63 -10.45
C THR A 103 -4.61 -9.05 -9.53
N VAL A 104 -3.83 -8.15 -10.10
CA VAL A 104 -2.85 -7.33 -9.39
C VAL A 104 -3.09 -5.91 -9.87
N ASP A 105 -3.62 -5.09 -8.98
CA ASP A 105 -3.91 -3.69 -9.27
C ASP A 105 -2.86 -2.81 -8.59
N PHE A 106 -2.53 -1.71 -9.27
CA PHE A 106 -1.59 -0.71 -8.77
C PHE A 106 -2.33 0.61 -8.51
N ILE A 107 -2.23 1.13 -7.29
CA ILE A 107 -2.83 2.39 -6.87
C ILE A 107 -1.73 3.34 -6.42
N PRO A 108 -1.34 4.31 -7.26
CA PRO A 108 -0.41 5.34 -6.86
C PRO A 108 -1.13 6.39 -5.98
N ILE A 109 -0.43 6.88 -4.97
CA ILE A 109 -0.91 7.87 -4.01
C ILE A 109 0.08 9.04 -4.00
N ASP A 110 -0.32 10.18 -4.56
CA ASP A 110 0.46 11.40 -4.52
C ASP A 110 0.39 12.02 -3.11
N LEU A 111 1.53 12.14 -2.44
CA LEU A 111 1.62 12.78 -1.12
C LEU A 111 1.49 14.30 -1.19
N GLY A 112 1.73 14.90 -2.36
CA GLY A 112 1.51 16.32 -2.64
C GLY A 112 0.03 16.71 -2.62
N ASP A 113 -0.87 15.78 -2.93
CA ASP A 113 -2.33 16.00 -2.92
C ASP A 113 -2.90 16.11 -1.50
N PHE A 114 -2.18 15.64 -0.49
CA PHE A 114 -2.67 15.63 0.89
C PHE A 114 -2.31 16.92 1.62
N THR A 115 -3.19 17.36 2.52
CA THR A 115 -2.86 18.41 3.47
C THR A 115 -1.94 17.89 4.59
N GLU A 116 -1.47 18.77 5.47
CA GLU A 116 -0.71 18.38 6.68
C GLU A 116 -1.64 18.02 7.86
N ASN A 117 -2.96 18.19 7.71
CA ASN A 117 -3.92 17.91 8.77
C ASN A 117 -4.32 16.43 8.76
N ILE A 118 -3.97 15.70 9.83
CA ILE A 118 -4.25 14.27 9.96
C ILE A 118 -5.73 13.89 9.77
N TRP A 119 -6.68 14.74 10.14
CA TRP A 119 -8.11 14.48 9.98
C TRP A 119 -8.54 14.57 8.52
N GLU A 120 -8.01 15.55 7.80
CA GLU A 120 -8.26 15.74 6.37
C GLU A 120 -7.60 14.61 5.56
N ILE A 121 -6.34 14.28 5.84
CA ILE A 121 -5.66 13.11 5.26
C ILE A 121 -6.51 11.85 5.44
N ASN A 122 -6.98 11.62 6.67
CA ASN A 122 -7.81 10.46 6.97
C ASN A 122 -9.14 10.50 6.19
N LYS A 123 -9.72 11.67 5.91
CA LYS A 123 -10.95 11.75 5.10
C LYS A 123 -10.66 11.47 3.63
N GLU A 124 -9.61 12.06 3.08
CA GLU A 124 -9.23 11.91 1.66
C GLU A 124 -8.81 10.48 1.33
N LEU A 125 -8.14 9.80 2.26
CA LEU A 125 -7.71 8.40 2.09
C LEU A 125 -8.85 7.42 1.80
N GLU A 126 -10.10 7.74 2.16
CA GLU A 126 -11.27 6.90 1.84
C GLU A 126 -11.40 6.61 0.34
N LYS A 127 -10.94 7.53 -0.54
CA LYS A 127 -11.00 7.35 -2.00
C LYS A 127 -10.17 6.17 -2.52
N TYR A 128 -9.19 5.70 -1.74
CA TYR A 128 -8.29 4.61 -2.10
C TYR A 128 -8.68 3.26 -1.47
N ILE A 129 -9.73 3.22 -0.63
CA ILE A 129 -10.16 2.01 0.06
C ILE A 129 -11.18 1.25 -0.81
N VAL A 130 -10.67 0.39 -1.69
CA VAL A 130 -11.44 -0.51 -2.59
C VAL A 130 -12.16 -1.61 -1.83
#